data_AF-A0A7C7FWR5-F1
#
_entry.id   AF-A0A7C7FWR5-F1
#
_cell.length_a   1.000
_cell.length_b   1.000
_cell.length_c   1.000
_cell.angle_alpha   90.00
_cell.angle_beta   90.00
_cell.angle_gamma   90.00
#
_symmetry.space_group_name_H-M   'P 1'
#
loop_
_entity.id
_entity.type
_entity.pdbx_description
1 polymer ?
#
loop_
_entity_poly.entity_id
_entity_poly.type
_entity_poly.pdbx_seq_one_letter_code
_entity_poly.pdbx_strand_id
1 'polypeptide(L)'
;MKEKIKNILKEHKGTFYQTHTFGKEVLVEGIRGIERRDSILVDDIKDKVVLDLGCATGSECLWSLEQGAKKVIGIDSGVEQINTLSKIAKLFKGKLITHNLNLIHNKVELGIEVGTMFCFSITHHIKFRKIWHEIAGVKVVYVEGGADSNYTEESLTDELFIAKFVKHIPNNSINKKEVRPLYRLERKQ
;
A
#
# COMPACT_ATOMS: atom_id res chain seq x y z
N MET A 1 10.90 -19.77 3.16
CA MET A 1 10.03 -18.73 2.56
C MET A 1 10.85 -17.51 2.15
N LYS A 2 11.50 -16.84 3.12
CA LYS A 2 12.38 -15.68 2.93
C LYS A 2 13.32 -15.73 1.72
N GLU A 3 14.19 -16.74 1.63
CA GLU A 3 15.14 -16.85 0.50
C GLU A 3 14.48 -16.98 -0.87
N LYS A 4 13.32 -17.64 -0.95
CA LYS A 4 12.55 -17.74 -2.20
C LYS A 4 12.04 -16.36 -2.63
N ILE A 5 11.50 -15.58 -1.68
CA ILE A 5 11.05 -14.21 -1.92
C ILE A 5 12.24 -13.34 -2.37
N LYS A 6 13.36 -13.40 -1.64
CA LYS A 6 14.58 -12.64 -1.95
C LYS A 6 15.11 -12.94 -3.36
N ASN A 7 15.13 -14.21 -3.76
CA ASN A 7 15.56 -14.60 -5.11
C ASN A 7 14.63 -14.07 -6.19
N ILE A 8 13.30 -14.14 -5.99
CA ILE A 8 12.33 -13.55 -6.93
C ILE A 8 12.54 -12.03 -7.05
N LEU A 9 12.76 -11.34 -5.94
CA LEU A 9 13.02 -9.89 -5.96
C LEU A 9 14.32 -9.57 -6.72
N LYS A 10 15.38 -10.37 -6.57
CA LYS A 10 16.64 -10.17 -7.32
C LYS A 10 16.51 -10.34 -8.84
N GLU A 11 15.50 -11.08 -9.31
CA GLU A 11 15.23 -11.22 -10.75
C GLU A 11 14.52 -9.98 -11.34
N HIS A 12 13.99 -9.09 -10.51
CA HIS A 12 13.29 -7.89 -10.95
C HIS A 12 14.25 -6.94 -11.67
N LYS A 13 13.92 -6.58 -12.92
CA LYS A 13 14.77 -5.72 -13.75
C LYS A 13 14.47 -4.22 -13.59
N GLY A 14 13.49 -3.85 -12.76
CA GLY A 14 13.07 -2.48 -12.52
C GLY A 14 13.59 -1.90 -11.21
N THR A 15 13.23 -0.64 -10.98
CA THR A 15 13.55 0.07 -9.74
C THR A 15 12.65 -0.38 -8.60
N PHE A 16 13.24 -0.65 -7.45
CA PHE A 16 12.50 -0.83 -6.21
C PHE A 16 12.10 0.53 -5.62
N TYR A 17 10.81 0.84 -5.68
CA TYR A 17 10.29 2.07 -5.06
C TYR A 17 10.26 1.98 -3.53
N GLN A 18 10.01 0.80 -2.96
CA GLN A 18 9.94 0.55 -1.53
C GLN A 18 10.96 -0.52 -1.11
N THR A 19 11.56 -0.34 0.07
CA THR A 19 12.38 -1.37 0.72
C THR A 19 11.51 -2.56 1.09
N HIS A 20 11.91 -3.76 0.66
CA HIS A 20 11.23 -5.03 0.95
C HIS A 20 11.80 -5.67 2.20
N THR A 21 10.92 -6.13 3.09
CA THR A 21 11.30 -6.88 4.30
C THR A 21 10.52 -8.17 4.43
N PHE A 22 11.11 -9.16 5.10
CA PHE A 22 10.39 -10.35 5.55
C PHE A 22 11.09 -10.96 6.78
N GLY A 23 10.35 -11.26 7.83
CA GLY A 23 10.86 -11.73 9.11
C GLY A 23 11.70 -10.69 9.84
N LYS A 24 11.34 -9.40 9.74
CA LYS A 24 12.13 -8.23 10.23
C LYS A 24 13.46 -7.99 9.52
N GLU A 25 13.83 -8.80 8.53
CA GLU A 25 15.04 -8.59 7.73
C GLU A 25 14.74 -7.83 6.45
N VAL A 26 15.65 -6.95 6.05
CA VAL A 26 15.64 -6.31 4.74
C VAL A 26 16.09 -7.32 3.68
N LEU A 27 15.25 -7.51 2.65
CA LEU A 27 15.55 -8.38 1.51
C LEU A 27 16.22 -7.61 0.37
N VAL A 28 15.66 -6.44 0.04
CA VAL A 28 16.12 -5.51 -1.00
C VAL A 28 15.78 -4.08 -0.58
N GLU A 29 16.74 -3.18 -0.70
CA GLU A 29 16.53 -1.74 -0.45
C GLU A 29 15.84 -1.08 -1.64
N GLY A 30 14.89 -0.19 -1.34
CA GLY A 30 14.23 0.65 -2.33
C GLY A 30 14.56 2.13 -2.14
N ILE A 31 13.98 2.94 -3.02
CA ILE A 31 14.08 4.41 -2.90
C ILE A 31 13.42 4.88 -1.60
N ARG A 32 12.31 4.28 -1.18
CA ARG A 32 11.60 4.62 0.06
C ARG A 32 11.81 3.54 1.11
N GLY A 33 12.03 3.97 2.34
CA GLY A 33 12.18 3.08 3.49
C GLY A 33 10.83 2.55 3.99
N ILE A 34 10.84 2.11 5.24
CA ILE A 34 9.72 1.42 5.91
C ILE A 34 9.06 2.27 7.00
N GLU A 35 9.45 3.53 7.15
CA GLU A 35 9.14 4.42 8.28
C GLU A 35 7.63 4.68 8.44
N ARG A 36 6.85 4.53 7.36
CA ARG A 36 5.37 4.64 7.44
C ARG A 36 4.75 3.53 8.29
N ARG A 37 5.37 2.36 8.38
CA ARG A 37 4.81 1.17 9.05
C ARG A 37 4.70 1.35 10.55
N ASP A 38 5.61 2.11 11.15
CA ASP A 38 5.58 2.43 12.59
C ASP A 38 4.34 3.24 12.99
N SER A 39 3.63 3.77 12.00
CA SER A 39 2.45 4.61 12.18
C SER A 39 1.16 3.96 11.74
N ILE A 40 1.21 2.69 11.32
CA ILE A 40 0.04 1.90 10.95
C ILE A 40 -0.31 0.98 12.12
N LEU A 41 -1.57 1.06 12.59
CA LEU A 41 -2.05 0.23 13.67
C LEU A 41 -2.20 -1.22 13.20
N VAL A 42 -1.61 -2.16 13.95
CA VAL A 42 -1.69 -3.60 13.64
C VAL A 42 -3.15 -4.09 13.63
N ASP A 43 -4.00 -3.55 14.50
CA ASP A 43 -5.42 -3.92 14.56
C ASP A 43 -6.22 -3.48 13.33
N ASP A 44 -5.72 -2.50 12.56
CA ASP A 44 -6.30 -2.17 11.27
C ASP A 44 -5.95 -3.24 10.21
N ILE A 45 -4.95 -4.09 10.42
CA ILE A 45 -4.51 -5.10 9.46
C ILE A 45 -4.96 -6.50 9.85
N LYS A 46 -4.74 -6.86 11.11
CA LYS A 46 -4.91 -8.21 11.61
C LYS A 46 -6.32 -8.74 11.36
N ASP A 47 -6.40 -9.94 10.78
CA ASP A 47 -7.64 -10.62 10.41
C ASP A 47 -8.52 -9.86 9.39
N LYS A 48 -8.01 -8.77 8.79
CA LYS A 48 -8.71 -8.00 7.74
C LYS A 48 -8.27 -8.42 6.35
N VAL A 49 -9.11 -8.11 5.37
CA VAL A 49 -8.71 -8.05 3.96
C VAL A 49 -8.06 -6.70 3.73
N VAL A 50 -6.80 -6.68 3.29
CA VAL A 50 -6.04 -5.47 3.02
C VAL A 50 -5.91 -5.26 1.51
N LEU A 51 -6.17 -4.05 1.04
CA LEU A 51 -5.93 -3.62 -0.33
C LEU A 51 -4.76 -2.65 -0.36
N ASP A 52 -3.76 -2.93 -1.17
CA ASP A 52 -2.61 -2.08 -1.43
C ASP A 52 -2.70 -1.53 -2.86
N LEU A 53 -3.13 -0.26 -2.99
CA LEU A 53 -3.28 0.41 -4.28
C LEU A 53 -1.98 1.11 -4.67
N GLY A 54 -1.44 0.77 -5.84
CA GLY A 54 -0.10 1.18 -6.24
C GLY A 54 0.98 0.36 -5.55
N CYS A 55 0.75 -0.96 -5.45
CA CYS A 55 1.58 -1.85 -4.63
C CYS A 55 3.01 -2.02 -5.15
N ALA A 56 3.32 -1.59 -6.38
CA ALA A 56 4.55 -1.89 -7.08
C ALA A 56 4.90 -3.39 -6.96
N THR A 57 6.11 -3.71 -6.49
CA THR A 57 6.56 -5.10 -6.31
C THR A 57 6.04 -5.75 -5.01
N GLY A 58 5.20 -5.05 -4.23
CA GLY A 58 4.39 -5.58 -3.13
C GLY A 58 5.04 -5.58 -1.75
N SER A 59 5.80 -4.54 -1.39
CA SER A 59 6.47 -4.48 -0.09
C SER A 59 5.47 -4.43 1.08
N GLU A 60 4.49 -3.53 0.98
CA GLU A 60 3.40 -3.39 1.95
C GLU A 60 2.46 -4.59 1.93
N CYS A 61 2.29 -5.23 0.77
CA CYS A 61 1.56 -6.48 0.67
C CYS A 61 2.17 -7.59 1.55
N LEU A 62 3.50 -7.78 1.46
CA LEU A 62 4.21 -8.78 2.25
C LEU A 62 4.18 -8.44 3.74
N TRP A 63 4.46 -7.19 4.07
CA TRP A 63 4.41 -6.73 5.45
C TRP A 63 3.03 -6.92 6.08
N SER A 64 1.94 -6.66 5.34
CA SER A 64 0.56 -6.87 5.83
C SER A 64 0.27 -8.34 6.15
N LEU A 65 0.79 -9.27 5.33
CA LEU A 65 0.68 -10.71 5.63
C LEU A 65 1.42 -11.07 6.93
N GLU A 66 2.58 -10.46 7.20
CA GLU A 66 3.31 -10.66 8.45
C GLU A 66 2.58 -10.10 9.67
N GLN A 67 1.81 -9.01 9.50
CA GLN A 67 0.95 -8.46 10.54
C GLN A 67 -0.36 -9.24 10.75
N GLY A 68 -0.55 -10.36 10.03
CA GLY A 68 -1.70 -11.24 10.22
C GLY A 68 -2.92 -10.86 9.40
N ALA A 69 -2.76 -10.13 8.28
CA ALA A 69 -3.87 -9.93 7.35
C ALA A 69 -4.49 -11.28 6.93
N LYS A 70 -5.82 -11.35 6.92
CA LYS A 70 -6.57 -12.52 6.45
C LYS A 70 -6.30 -12.79 4.98
N LYS A 71 -6.26 -11.72 4.18
CA LYS A 71 -5.96 -11.72 2.75
C LYS A 71 -5.41 -10.35 2.36
N VAL A 72 -4.54 -10.32 1.36
CA VAL A 72 -3.96 -9.10 0.81
C VAL A 72 -4.20 -9.08 -0.71
N ILE A 73 -4.58 -7.91 -1.22
CA ILE A 73 -4.82 -7.65 -2.63
C ILE A 73 -3.86 -6.52 -3.04
N GLY A 74 -2.92 -6.80 -3.93
CA GLY A 74 -2.03 -5.80 -4.51
C GLY A 74 -2.51 -5.39 -5.91
N ILE A 75 -2.66 -4.09 -6.15
CA ILE A 75 -3.02 -3.56 -7.47
C ILE A 75 -1.97 -2.56 -7.92
N ASP A 76 -1.51 -2.70 -9.16
CA ASP A 76 -0.61 -1.75 -9.81
C ASP A 76 -0.82 -1.80 -11.34
N SER A 77 -0.48 -0.74 -12.05
CA SER A 77 -0.51 -0.73 -13.52
C SER A 77 0.77 -1.28 -14.16
N GLY A 78 1.86 -1.34 -13.40
CA GLY A 78 3.17 -1.78 -13.86
C GLY A 78 3.22 -3.28 -14.10
N VAL A 79 3.34 -3.68 -15.37
CA VAL A 79 3.40 -5.10 -15.77
C VAL A 79 4.55 -5.84 -15.09
N GLU A 80 5.75 -5.25 -15.07
CA GLU A 80 6.94 -5.89 -14.49
C GLU A 80 6.84 -6.01 -12.96
N GLN A 81 6.28 -4.99 -12.31
CA GLN A 81 6.02 -4.97 -10.88
C GLN A 81 5.03 -6.07 -10.48
N ILE A 82 3.88 -6.13 -11.18
CA ILE A 82 2.87 -7.15 -10.94
C ILE A 82 3.37 -8.56 -11.28
N ASN A 83 4.18 -8.74 -12.32
CA ASN A 83 4.78 -10.04 -12.62
C ASN A 83 5.66 -10.53 -11.46
N THR A 84 6.45 -9.63 -10.89
CA THR A 84 7.31 -9.93 -9.73
C THR A 84 6.46 -10.31 -8.52
N LEU A 85 5.43 -9.50 -8.19
CA LEU A 85 4.54 -9.79 -7.07
C LEU A 85 3.72 -11.08 -7.29
N SER A 86 3.30 -11.36 -8.53
CA SER A 86 2.57 -12.59 -8.89
C SER A 86 3.40 -13.85 -8.64
N LYS A 87 4.71 -13.82 -8.93
CA LYS A 87 5.63 -14.91 -8.59
C LYS A 87 5.68 -15.12 -7.07
N ILE A 88 5.72 -14.05 -6.28
CA ILE A 88 5.71 -14.11 -4.81
C ILE A 88 4.36 -14.62 -4.30
N ALA A 89 3.24 -14.15 -4.87
CA ALA A 89 1.88 -14.53 -4.48
C ALA A 89 1.62 -16.04 -4.54
N LYS A 90 2.24 -16.74 -5.52
CA LYS A 90 2.19 -18.21 -5.61
C LYS A 90 2.69 -18.92 -4.35
N LEU A 91 3.57 -18.29 -3.56
CA LEU A 91 4.07 -18.84 -2.31
C LEU A 91 3.05 -18.77 -1.16
N PHE A 92 2.01 -17.94 -1.28
CA PHE A 92 1.05 -17.64 -0.21
C PHE A 92 -0.32 -18.31 -0.38
N LYS A 93 -0.45 -19.29 -1.28
CA LYS A 93 -1.64 -20.16 -1.43
C LYS A 93 -2.98 -19.39 -1.45
N GLY A 94 -3.04 -18.28 -2.19
CA GLY A 94 -4.25 -17.46 -2.34
C GLY A 94 -4.53 -16.45 -1.23
N LYS A 95 -3.65 -16.34 -0.21
CA LYS A 95 -3.69 -15.23 0.76
C LYS A 95 -3.21 -13.91 0.17
N LEU A 96 -2.43 -13.94 -0.91
CA LEU A 96 -2.02 -12.77 -1.68
C LEU A 96 -2.58 -12.90 -3.09
N ILE A 97 -3.30 -11.86 -3.55
CA ILE A 97 -3.88 -11.75 -4.88
C ILE A 97 -3.31 -10.49 -5.53
N THR A 98 -3.09 -10.54 -6.84
CA THR A 98 -2.49 -9.45 -7.61
C THR A 98 -3.34 -9.11 -8.81
N HIS A 99 -3.53 -7.82 -9.06
CA HIS A 99 -4.20 -7.33 -10.27
C HIS A 99 -3.31 -6.32 -11.00
N ASN A 100 -3.15 -6.52 -12.30
CA ASN A 100 -2.65 -5.47 -13.18
C ASN A 100 -3.83 -4.61 -13.62
N LEU A 101 -3.93 -3.38 -13.10
CA LEU A 101 -5.04 -2.49 -13.40
C LEU A 101 -4.57 -1.04 -13.47
N ASN A 102 -4.91 -0.35 -14.56
CA ASN A 102 -4.72 1.08 -14.67
C ASN A 102 -5.84 1.84 -13.93
N LEU A 103 -5.50 2.40 -12.76
CA LEU A 103 -6.44 3.11 -11.89
C LEU A 103 -6.91 4.47 -12.41
N ILE A 104 -6.26 5.02 -13.45
CA ILE A 104 -6.66 6.30 -14.05
C ILE A 104 -7.97 6.15 -14.84
N HIS A 105 -8.13 5.00 -15.51
CA HIS A 105 -9.24 4.78 -16.45
C HIS A 105 -10.24 3.75 -15.97
N ASN A 106 -9.89 2.92 -14.98
CA ASN A 106 -10.71 1.79 -14.57
C ASN A 106 -11.22 1.94 -13.13
N LYS A 107 -12.40 1.39 -12.89
CA LYS A 107 -12.91 1.15 -11.53
C LYS A 107 -12.28 -0.10 -10.95
N VAL A 108 -12.12 -0.10 -9.64
CA VAL A 108 -11.64 -1.26 -8.89
C VAL A 108 -12.87 -2.07 -8.46
N GLU A 109 -13.06 -3.23 -9.05
CA GLU A 109 -14.14 -4.15 -8.70
C GLU A 109 -13.56 -5.36 -8.00
N LEU A 110 -13.74 -5.43 -6.68
CA LEU A 110 -13.30 -6.54 -5.85
C LEU A 110 -14.53 -7.27 -5.37
N GLY A 111 -14.72 -8.53 -5.79
CA GLY A 111 -15.80 -9.40 -5.31
C GLY A 111 -15.67 -9.81 -3.83
N ILE A 112 -14.99 -9.00 -3.03
CA ILE A 112 -14.72 -9.20 -1.61
C ILE A 112 -14.63 -7.84 -0.92
N GLU A 113 -15.21 -7.74 0.27
CA GLU A 113 -15.08 -6.55 1.11
C GLU A 113 -13.65 -6.39 1.64
N VAL A 114 -13.15 -5.16 1.54
CA VAL A 114 -11.83 -4.76 2.03
C VAL A 114 -12.00 -4.06 3.37
N GLY A 115 -11.28 -4.47 4.41
CA GLY A 115 -11.33 -3.79 5.70
C GLY A 115 -10.46 -2.54 5.72
N THR A 116 -9.24 -2.68 5.21
CA THR A 116 -8.21 -1.64 5.25
C THR A 116 -7.58 -1.45 3.89
N MET A 117 -7.37 -0.19 3.53
CA MET A 117 -6.77 0.18 2.25
C MET A 117 -5.53 1.04 2.46
N PHE A 118 -4.48 0.76 1.70
CA PHE A 118 -3.31 1.62 1.56
C PHE A 118 -3.37 2.35 0.22
N CYS A 119 -3.14 3.65 0.27
CA CYS A 119 -3.10 4.54 -0.88
C CYS A 119 -1.86 5.42 -0.73
N PHE A 120 -0.69 4.85 -1.02
CA PHE A 120 0.58 5.52 -0.79
C PHE A 120 1.13 6.10 -2.07
N SER A 121 1.35 7.43 -2.10
CA SER A 121 2.03 8.11 -3.20
C SER A 121 1.36 7.99 -4.58
N ILE A 122 0.12 7.52 -4.69
CA ILE A 122 -0.53 7.33 -6.00
C ILE A 122 -1.65 8.33 -6.31
N THR A 123 -2.13 9.04 -5.30
CA THR A 123 -3.28 9.94 -5.41
C THR A 123 -3.09 11.04 -6.46
N HIS A 124 -1.86 11.52 -6.66
CA HIS A 124 -1.53 12.48 -7.73
C HIS A 124 -1.59 11.86 -9.14
N HIS A 125 -1.30 10.56 -9.28
CA HIS A 125 -1.42 9.84 -10.55
C HIS A 125 -2.88 9.56 -10.93
N ILE A 126 -3.75 9.35 -9.95
CA ILE A 126 -5.18 9.04 -10.15
C ILE A 126 -6.08 10.29 -10.04
N LYS A 127 -5.51 11.49 -10.26
CA LYS A 127 -6.23 12.79 -10.24
C LYS A 127 -7.05 13.03 -8.96
N PHE A 128 -6.50 12.64 -7.81
CA PHE A 128 -7.14 12.77 -6.49
C PHE A 128 -8.59 12.27 -6.44
N ARG A 129 -8.86 11.16 -7.13
CA ARG A 129 -10.11 10.42 -6.96
C ARG A 129 -10.09 9.79 -5.56
N LYS A 130 -11.10 10.09 -4.73
CA LYS A 130 -11.34 9.45 -3.42
C LYS A 130 -11.75 7.98 -3.61
N ILE A 131 -10.84 7.19 -4.16
CA ILE A 131 -11.10 5.83 -4.67
C ILE A 131 -11.61 4.89 -3.57
N TRP A 132 -11.32 5.19 -2.30
CA TRP A 132 -11.89 4.47 -1.15
C TRP A 132 -13.42 4.50 -1.09
N HIS A 133 -14.09 5.47 -1.72
CA HIS A 133 -15.57 5.50 -1.80
C HIS A 133 -16.13 4.37 -2.67
N GLU A 134 -15.31 3.82 -3.56
CA GLU A 134 -15.72 2.82 -4.54
C GLU A 134 -15.41 1.40 -4.09
N ILE A 135 -14.63 1.24 -3.02
CA ILE A 135 -14.23 -0.07 -2.52
C ILE A 135 -15.21 -0.50 -1.42
N ALA A 136 -15.91 -1.60 -1.68
CA ALA A 136 -16.85 -2.18 -0.74
C ALA A 136 -16.17 -2.57 0.58
N GLY A 137 -16.83 -2.26 1.70
CA GLY A 137 -16.43 -2.67 3.05
C GLY A 137 -15.33 -1.84 3.71
N VAL A 138 -14.66 -0.91 3.00
CA VAL A 138 -13.53 -0.15 3.56
C VAL A 138 -13.94 0.58 4.83
N LYS A 139 -13.19 0.33 5.91
CA LYS A 139 -13.35 0.96 7.23
C LYS A 139 -12.21 1.93 7.51
N VAL A 140 -10.99 1.57 7.10
CA VAL A 140 -9.79 2.37 7.34
C VAL A 140 -9.01 2.56 6.04
N VAL A 141 -8.49 3.76 5.83
CA VAL A 141 -7.58 4.07 4.73
C VAL A 141 -6.34 4.76 5.28
N TYR A 142 -5.16 4.33 4.86
CA TYR A 142 -3.95 5.12 5.03
C TYR A 142 -3.60 5.79 3.71
N VAL A 143 -3.50 7.12 3.74
CA VAL A 143 -3.21 7.97 2.57
C VAL A 143 -1.88 8.66 2.79
N GLU A 144 -0.91 8.41 1.91
CA GLU A 144 0.35 9.15 1.87
C GLU A 144 0.37 10.07 0.65
N GLY A 145 0.56 11.37 0.91
CA GLY A 145 0.72 12.38 -0.11
C GLY A 145 2.10 12.41 -0.78
N GLY A 146 2.18 13.10 -1.93
CA GLY A 146 3.44 13.54 -2.51
C GLY A 146 4.18 14.53 -1.60
N ALA A 147 5.46 14.79 -1.86
CA ALA A 147 6.19 15.84 -1.15
C ALA A 147 5.64 17.25 -1.44
N ASP A 148 4.91 17.36 -2.54
CA ASP A 148 4.23 18.53 -3.08
C ASP A 148 2.70 18.49 -2.88
N SER A 149 2.17 17.45 -2.20
CA SER A 149 0.73 17.38 -1.99
C SER A 149 0.27 18.36 -0.93
N ASN A 150 -0.79 19.10 -1.23
CA ASN A 150 -1.46 19.99 -0.28
C ASN A 150 -2.60 19.28 0.47
N TYR A 151 -2.43 17.98 0.76
CA TYR A 151 -3.45 17.27 1.52
C TYR A 151 -3.48 17.79 2.95
N THR A 152 -4.69 18.06 3.41
CA THR A 152 -5.03 18.44 4.78
C THR A 152 -6.11 17.49 5.31
N GLU A 153 -6.27 17.42 6.63
CA GLU A 153 -7.39 16.68 7.24
C GLU A 153 -8.74 17.16 6.70
N GLU A 154 -8.91 18.46 6.47
CA GLU A 154 -10.11 19.05 5.88
C GLU A 154 -10.37 18.53 4.46
N SER A 155 -9.34 18.51 3.61
CA SER A 155 -9.50 18.05 2.21
C SER A 155 -9.84 16.56 2.09
N LEU A 156 -9.41 15.76 3.08
CA LEU A 156 -9.59 14.31 3.10
C LEU A 156 -10.82 13.87 3.90
N THR A 157 -11.32 14.71 4.81
CA THR A 157 -12.56 14.49 5.55
C THR A 157 -13.76 14.80 4.66
N ASP A 158 -14.81 13.99 4.77
CA ASP A 158 -16.06 14.18 4.04
C ASP A 158 -17.23 13.51 4.77
N GLU A 159 -18.35 13.27 4.08
CA GLU A 159 -19.53 12.62 4.63
C GLU A 159 -19.29 11.17 5.06
N LEU A 160 -18.35 10.46 4.45
CA LEU A 160 -18.07 9.04 4.71
C LEU A 160 -16.88 8.82 5.64
N PHE A 161 -15.85 9.67 5.56
CA PHE A 161 -14.59 9.47 6.27
C PHE A 161 -14.16 10.69 7.09
N ILE A 162 -13.49 10.43 8.22
CA ILE A 162 -12.79 11.43 9.02
C ILE A 162 -11.29 11.17 8.87
N ALA A 163 -10.56 12.16 8.36
CA ALA A 163 -9.12 12.09 8.24
C ALA A 163 -8.45 12.59 9.52
N LYS A 164 -7.39 11.89 9.95
CA LYS A 164 -6.47 12.32 11.00
C LYS A 164 -5.06 12.33 10.45
N PHE A 165 -4.36 13.45 10.62
CA PHE A 165 -2.94 13.56 10.36
C PHE A 165 -2.20 12.63 11.32
N VAL A 166 -1.23 11.89 10.77
CA VAL A 166 -0.46 10.91 11.52
C VAL A 166 0.94 11.44 11.76
N LYS A 167 1.68 11.69 10.68
CA LYS A 167 3.01 12.32 10.70
C LYS A 167 3.45 12.69 9.29
N HIS A 168 4.56 13.39 9.17
CA HIS A 168 5.33 13.40 7.94
C HIS A 168 6.26 12.17 7.89
N ILE A 169 6.39 11.55 6.71
CA ILE A 169 7.44 10.56 6.45
C ILE A 169 8.54 11.14 5.54
N PRO A 170 9.76 10.57 5.63
CA PRO A 170 10.87 10.90 4.74
C PRO A 170 10.49 10.88 3.25
N ASN A 171 11.08 11.80 2.49
CA ASN A 171 10.86 11.82 1.04
C ASN A 171 11.37 10.54 0.36
N ASN A 172 12.58 10.13 0.73
CA ASN A 172 13.22 8.89 0.31
C ASN A 172 14.34 8.51 1.29
N SER A 173 14.96 7.34 1.10
CA SER A 173 15.99 6.78 1.98
C SER A 173 17.28 7.60 2.05
N ILE A 174 17.56 8.42 1.01
CA ILE A 174 18.74 9.31 0.93
C ILE A 174 18.41 10.68 1.54
N ASN A 175 17.36 11.33 1.06
CA ASN A 175 16.85 12.59 1.56
C ASN A 175 15.77 12.33 2.62
N LYS A 176 16.24 12.22 3.87
CA LYS A 176 15.41 11.95 5.04
C LYS A 176 14.55 13.12 5.52
N LYS A 177 14.44 14.20 4.73
CA LYS A 177 13.53 15.31 5.07
C LYS A 177 12.10 14.77 5.10
N GLU A 178 11.44 14.93 6.24
CA GLU A 178 10.06 14.51 6.47
C GLU A 178 9.10 15.51 5.84
N VAL A 179 8.64 15.23 4.62
CA VAL A 179 7.81 16.16 3.84
C VAL A 179 6.56 15.51 3.26
N ARG A 180 6.45 14.19 3.32
CA ARG A 180 5.32 13.47 2.74
C ARG A 180 4.28 13.26 3.84
N PRO A 181 3.09 13.85 3.78
CA PRO A 181 2.12 13.73 4.86
C PRO A 181 1.42 12.36 4.81
N LEU A 182 1.28 11.73 5.97
CA LEU A 182 0.47 10.51 6.16
C LEU A 182 -0.79 10.84 6.93
N TYR A 183 -1.90 10.34 6.42
CA TYR A 183 -3.20 10.43 7.05
C TYR A 183 -3.78 9.04 7.27
N ARG A 184 -4.50 8.88 8.39
CA ARG A 184 -5.39 7.75 8.62
C ARG A 184 -6.82 8.26 8.51
N LEU A 185 -7.58 7.72 7.57
CA LEU A 185 -9.00 7.99 7.41
C LEU A 185 -9.76 6.84 8.05
N GLU A 186 -10.76 7.20 8.85
CA GLU A 186 -11.69 6.26 9.47
C GLU A 186 -13.10 6.52 8.97
N ARG A 187 -13.77 5.46 8.54
CA ARG A 187 -15.15 5.56 8.08
C ARG A 187 -16.06 5.91 9.25
N LYS A 188 -16.94 6.88 9.05
CA LYS A 188 -17.97 7.22 10.03
C LYS A 188 -18.90 6.01 10.24
N GLN A 189 -19.28 5.80 11.50
CA GLN A 189 -20.21 4.74 11.89
C GLN A 189 -21.63 5.08 11.45
#